data_AF-A0A672VG49-F1
#
_entry.id   AF-A0A672VG49-F1
#
_cell.length_a   1.000
_cell.length_b   1.000
_cell.length_c   1.000
_cell.angle_alpha   90.00
_cell.angle_beta   90.00
_cell.angle_gamma   90.00
#
_symmetry.space_group_name_H-M   'P 1'
#
loop_
_entity.id
_entity.type
_entity.pdbx_description
1 polymer ?
#
loop_
_entity_poly.entity_id
_entity_poly.type
_entity_poly.pdbx_seq_one_letter_code
_entity_poly.pdbx_strand_id
1 'polypeptide(L)'
;IFLSLLLLFLCCLSPATAGKVLVIPMEGSHWLSLKKVLTELNKKGHEIVVMAPESKMLVDSSGTYEMKTYPVPFKKEEIEESLHTISETVFSNDPFLTRFMNTWNNFKKGSAMLQTACRFLLYNKELMKYIEESKFDVIFTDPLTPCGQIIALNFSIPTVFFLRGLPCAVDIQAAHAPDPPSYVPRLFSQNTDHMTFSQRVKNFLISLSETFTCDMVFSGFESLASDFLQKPMTIKQLLSHGSVWLKRADFVFDYPMPVMPNMIFIGGINLKNRFAFHKLGTSCHQPPTWPLLSGQCFFLSVLSIRAA
;
A
#
# COMPACT_ATOMS: atom_id res chain seq x y z
N ILE A 1 20.54 -47.74 0.90
CA ILE A 1 19.90 -46.98 2.01
C ILE A 1 19.97 -45.47 1.74
N PHE A 2 21.16 -44.84 1.71
CA PHE A 2 21.28 -43.40 1.44
C PHE A 2 20.71 -42.95 0.09
N LEU A 3 20.95 -43.69 -0.99
CA LEU A 3 20.41 -43.36 -2.32
C LEU A 3 18.87 -43.48 -2.36
N SER A 4 18.31 -44.49 -1.69
CA SER A 4 16.86 -44.67 -1.56
C SER A 4 16.22 -43.58 -0.69
N LEU A 5 16.88 -43.16 0.40
CA LEU A 5 16.46 -42.03 1.23
C LEU A 5 16.52 -40.70 0.45
N LEU A 6 17.55 -40.50 -0.37
CA LEU A 6 17.70 -39.31 -1.21
C LEU A 6 16.62 -39.25 -2.30
N LEU A 7 16.32 -40.37 -2.96
CA LEU A 7 15.24 -40.47 -3.95
C LEU A 7 13.86 -40.27 -3.31
N LEU A 8 13.60 -40.82 -2.13
CA LEU A 8 12.40 -40.53 -1.34
C LEU A 8 12.30 -39.04 -0.99
N PHE A 9 13.40 -38.43 -0.58
CA PHE A 9 13.46 -37.00 -0.26
C PHE A 9 13.20 -36.12 -1.50
N LEU A 10 13.79 -36.47 -2.65
CA LEU A 10 13.57 -35.81 -3.93
C LEU A 10 12.13 -36.00 -4.46
N CYS A 11 11.49 -37.14 -4.21
CA CYS A 11 10.08 -37.36 -4.52
C CYS A 11 9.13 -36.57 -3.59
N CYS A 12 9.57 -36.25 -2.36
CA CYS A 12 8.85 -35.35 -1.45
C CYS A 12 9.07 -33.86 -1.75
N LEU A 13 10.06 -33.53 -2.59
CA LEU A 13 10.22 -32.19 -3.13
C LEU A 13 9.24 -32.02 -4.29
N SER A 14 8.01 -31.64 -3.96
CA SER A 14 7.07 -31.13 -4.96
C SER A 14 7.78 -30.02 -5.74
N PRO A 15 7.80 -30.03 -7.09
CA PRO A 15 8.29 -28.89 -7.83
C PRO A 15 7.53 -27.66 -7.35
N ALA A 16 8.25 -26.59 -7.01
CA ALA A 16 7.62 -25.35 -6.55
C ALA A 16 6.67 -24.88 -7.65
N THR A 17 5.38 -25.11 -7.46
CA THR A 17 4.35 -24.78 -8.42
C THR A 17 4.21 -23.26 -8.45
N ALA A 18 4.35 -22.70 -9.63
CA ALA A 18 4.04 -21.32 -9.87
C ALA A 18 2.53 -21.09 -9.67
N GLY A 19 2.18 -20.30 -8.67
CA GLY A 19 0.79 -19.90 -8.44
C GLY A 19 0.33 -18.78 -9.38
N LYS A 20 -0.99 -18.68 -9.54
CA LYS A 20 -1.70 -17.66 -10.32
C LYS A 20 -2.11 -16.49 -9.42
N VAL A 21 -1.62 -15.30 -9.76
CA VAL A 21 -1.70 -14.09 -8.93
C VAL A 21 -2.62 -13.07 -9.60
N LEU A 22 -3.67 -12.66 -8.88
CA LEU A 22 -4.49 -11.51 -9.28
C LEU A 22 -3.94 -10.25 -8.63
N VAL A 23 -3.60 -9.25 -9.44
CA VAL A 23 -3.06 -7.97 -8.98
C VAL A 23 -4.10 -6.88 -9.15
N ILE A 24 -4.43 -6.21 -8.05
CA ILE A 24 -5.27 -5.00 -8.05
C ILE A 24 -4.41 -3.86 -7.49
N PRO A 25 -3.75 -3.08 -8.37
CA PRO A 25 -2.72 -2.14 -7.99
C PRO A 25 -3.29 -0.78 -7.57
N MET A 26 -2.48 -0.02 -6.86
CA MET A 26 -2.61 1.44 -6.74
C MET A 26 -1.70 2.12 -7.77
N GLU A 27 -2.19 3.19 -8.40
CA GLU A 27 -1.48 3.99 -9.39
C GLU A 27 -0.29 4.79 -8.81
N GLY A 28 0.46 5.44 -9.69
CA GLY A 28 1.53 6.34 -9.29
C GLY A 28 2.75 5.58 -8.72
N SER A 29 3.25 6.05 -7.58
CA SER A 29 4.49 5.53 -6.97
C SER A 29 4.39 4.10 -6.47
N HIS A 30 3.18 3.70 -6.11
CA HIS A 30 2.85 2.36 -5.63
C HIS A 30 3.05 1.35 -6.76
N TRP A 31 2.53 1.66 -7.95
CA TRP A 31 2.72 0.87 -9.16
C TRP A 31 4.20 0.69 -9.54
N LEU A 32 4.99 1.77 -9.54
CA LEU A 32 6.41 1.69 -9.94
C LEU A 32 7.22 0.71 -9.08
N SER A 33 6.91 0.64 -7.79
CA SER A 33 7.55 -0.31 -6.88
C SER A 33 6.98 -1.73 -7.07
N LEU A 34 5.66 -1.84 -7.25
CA LEU A 34 4.97 -3.13 -7.44
C LEU A 34 5.44 -3.83 -8.71
N LYS A 35 5.59 -3.09 -9.82
CA LYS A 35 6.02 -3.60 -11.12
C LYS A 35 7.33 -4.40 -11.04
N LYS A 36 8.29 -3.96 -10.21
CA LYS A 36 9.54 -4.70 -9.97
C LYS A 36 9.31 -6.04 -9.30
N VAL A 37 8.40 -6.09 -8.33
CA VAL A 37 8.02 -7.34 -7.66
C VAL A 37 7.33 -8.29 -8.66
N LEU A 38 6.43 -7.77 -9.50
CA LEU A 38 5.76 -8.56 -10.53
C LEU A 38 6.75 -9.17 -11.53
N THR A 39 7.79 -8.43 -11.94
CA THR A 39 8.87 -8.96 -12.77
C THR A 39 9.57 -10.15 -12.14
N GLU A 40 9.89 -10.09 -10.84
CA GLU A 40 10.54 -11.20 -10.15
C GLU A 40 9.59 -12.39 -9.91
N LEU A 41 8.29 -12.14 -9.70
CA LEU A 41 7.29 -13.20 -9.62
C LEU A 41 7.14 -13.92 -10.98
N ASN A 42 7.05 -13.19 -12.08
CA ASN A 42 6.95 -13.76 -13.42
C ASN A 42 8.21 -14.59 -13.78
N LYS A 43 9.42 -14.11 -13.44
CA LYS A 43 10.66 -14.90 -13.61
C LYS A 43 10.66 -16.20 -12.83
N LYS A 44 9.93 -16.27 -11.71
CA LYS A 44 9.73 -17.50 -10.92
C LYS A 44 8.59 -18.38 -11.45
N GLY A 45 8.02 -18.01 -12.60
CA GLY A 45 7.00 -18.79 -13.31
C GLY A 45 5.56 -18.42 -12.97
N HIS A 46 5.31 -17.49 -12.03
CA HIS A 46 3.95 -17.13 -11.63
C HIS A 46 3.16 -16.55 -12.81
N GLU A 47 1.93 -17.04 -12.98
CA GLU A 47 0.95 -16.45 -13.90
C GLU A 47 0.37 -15.21 -13.22
N ILE A 48 0.45 -14.05 -13.86
CA ILE A 48 0.06 -12.77 -13.26
C ILE A 48 -1.00 -12.12 -14.14
N VAL A 49 -2.11 -11.73 -13.52
CA VAL A 49 -3.18 -10.96 -14.14
C VAL A 49 -3.33 -9.65 -13.38
N VAL A 50 -3.16 -8.51 -14.06
CA VAL A 50 -3.35 -7.17 -13.50
C VAL A 50 -4.70 -6.63 -13.93
N MET A 51 -5.53 -6.24 -12.96
CA MET A 51 -6.80 -5.54 -13.20
C MET A 51 -6.66 -4.06 -12.90
N ALA A 52 -6.87 -3.20 -13.90
CA ALA A 52 -6.73 -1.76 -13.76
C ALA A 52 -7.88 -1.02 -14.48
N PRO A 53 -8.28 0.18 -14.02
CA PRO A 53 -9.29 0.96 -14.72
C PRO A 53 -8.78 1.39 -16.12
N GLU A 54 -9.70 1.65 -17.05
CA GLU A 54 -9.35 2.16 -18.39
C GLU A 54 -8.60 3.50 -18.34
N SER A 55 -8.89 4.34 -17.34
CA SER A 55 -8.26 5.62 -17.05
C SER A 55 -6.87 5.53 -16.39
N LYS A 56 -6.27 4.33 -16.35
CA LYS A 56 -4.91 4.09 -15.83
C LYS A 56 -3.88 5.10 -16.32
N MET A 57 -2.98 5.49 -15.42
CA MET A 57 -1.97 6.53 -15.67
C MET A 57 -0.60 5.96 -15.99
N LEU A 58 -0.02 5.23 -15.02
CA LEU A 58 1.31 4.63 -15.11
C LEU A 58 1.25 3.11 -15.27
N VAL A 59 0.12 2.49 -14.93
CA VAL A 59 -0.11 1.06 -15.19
C VAL A 59 -0.14 0.83 -16.70
N ASP A 60 0.84 0.09 -17.20
CA ASP A 60 1.09 -0.14 -18.62
C ASP A 60 1.12 -1.64 -18.95
N SER A 61 0.77 -1.98 -20.19
CA SER A 61 0.90 -3.37 -20.65
C SER A 61 2.36 -3.79 -20.70
N SER A 62 2.65 -5.03 -20.34
CA SER A 62 4.00 -5.59 -20.43
C SER A 62 3.95 -7.08 -20.78
N GLY A 63 5.05 -7.64 -21.26
CA GLY A 63 5.17 -9.10 -21.45
C GLY A 63 5.24 -9.92 -20.14
N THR A 64 5.14 -9.25 -18.98
CA THR A 64 5.32 -9.85 -17.65
C THR A 64 4.00 -10.35 -17.04
N TYR A 65 2.86 -9.83 -17.49
CA TYR A 65 1.55 -10.13 -16.96
C TYR A 65 0.46 -9.91 -18.01
N GLU A 66 -0.65 -10.62 -17.88
CA GLU A 66 -1.87 -10.29 -18.60
C GLU A 66 -2.50 -9.04 -17.98
N MET A 67 -2.99 -8.11 -18.80
CA MET A 67 -3.74 -6.95 -18.31
C MET A 67 -5.21 -7.08 -18.70
N LYS A 68 -6.09 -6.88 -17.73
CA LYS A 68 -7.53 -6.70 -17.93
C LYS A 68 -7.95 -5.33 -17.46
N THR A 69 -8.81 -4.67 -18.23
CA THR A 69 -9.30 -3.33 -17.91
C THR A 69 -10.80 -3.32 -17.67
N TYR A 70 -11.27 -2.32 -16.92
CA TYR A 70 -12.69 -2.07 -16.69
C TYR A 70 -13.03 -0.59 -16.87
N PRO A 71 -14.25 -0.30 -17.34
CA PRO A 71 -14.67 1.08 -17.57
C PRO A 71 -14.86 1.82 -16.25
N VAL A 72 -14.62 3.13 -16.28
CA VAL A 72 -14.88 4.05 -15.17
C VAL A 72 -15.45 5.36 -15.71
N PRO A 73 -16.18 6.16 -14.91
CA PRO A 73 -16.88 7.34 -15.39
C PRO A 73 -16.00 8.60 -15.48
N PHE A 74 -14.68 8.46 -15.45
CA PHE A 74 -13.71 9.55 -15.52
C PHE A 74 -12.53 9.15 -16.40
N LYS A 75 -11.93 10.13 -17.05
CA LYS A 75 -10.78 9.95 -17.93
C LYS A 75 -9.46 10.02 -17.16
N LYS A 76 -8.38 9.64 -17.83
CA LYS A 76 -7.02 9.71 -17.28
C LYS A 76 -6.63 11.13 -16.86
N GLU A 77 -7.00 12.11 -17.67
CA GLU A 77 -6.65 13.52 -17.47
C GLU A 77 -7.25 14.08 -16.17
N GLU A 78 -8.45 13.63 -15.80
CA GLU A 78 -9.13 14.02 -14.55
C GLU A 78 -8.40 13.45 -13.32
N ILE A 79 -7.82 12.26 -13.41
CA ILE A 79 -6.99 11.69 -12.34
C ILE A 79 -5.68 12.46 -12.22
N GLU A 80 -5.04 12.76 -13.35
CA GLU A 80 -3.80 13.55 -13.40
C GLU A 80 -4.00 14.95 -12.79
N GLU A 81 -5.09 15.64 -13.15
CA GLU A 81 -5.46 16.94 -12.60
C GLU A 81 -5.75 16.87 -11.09
N SER A 82 -6.47 15.83 -10.64
CA SER A 82 -6.75 15.62 -9.22
C SER A 82 -5.46 15.46 -8.41
N LEU A 83 -4.52 14.62 -8.90
CA LEU A 83 -3.22 14.42 -8.26
C LEU A 83 -2.37 15.69 -8.26
N HIS A 84 -2.37 16.43 -9.37
CA HIS A 84 -1.66 17.71 -9.47
C HIS A 84 -2.19 18.72 -8.45
N THR A 85 -3.51 18.87 -8.38
CA THR A 85 -4.20 19.79 -7.46
C THR A 85 -3.93 19.41 -6.00
N ILE A 86 -3.95 18.12 -5.66
CA ILE A 86 -3.57 17.64 -4.32
C ILE A 86 -2.13 18.05 -4.01
N SER A 87 -1.19 17.80 -4.94
CA SER A 87 0.22 18.13 -4.76
C SER A 87 0.43 19.64 -4.55
N GLU A 88 -0.09 20.46 -5.44
CA GLU A 88 0.02 21.92 -5.35
C GLU A 88 -0.57 22.47 -4.05
N THR A 89 -1.73 21.96 -3.63
CA THR A 89 -2.39 22.40 -2.41
C THR A 89 -1.58 22.01 -1.17
N VAL A 90 -1.05 20.79 -1.12
CA VAL A 90 -0.27 20.31 0.04
C VAL A 90 1.02 21.12 0.21
N PHE A 91 1.65 21.54 -0.90
CA PHE A 91 2.88 22.34 -0.89
C PHE A 91 2.64 23.85 -1.03
N SER A 92 1.38 24.30 -0.96
CA SER A 92 1.07 25.73 -1.07
C SER A 92 1.57 26.50 0.15
N ASN A 93 1.88 27.78 -0.06
CA ASN A 93 2.25 28.71 1.00
C ASN A 93 1.01 29.36 1.67
N ASP A 94 -0.18 28.79 1.46
CA ASP A 94 -1.42 29.32 2.03
C ASP A 94 -1.42 29.24 3.56
N PRO A 95 -2.20 30.10 4.26
CA PRO A 95 -2.43 29.98 5.68
C PRO A 95 -2.84 28.56 6.08
N PHE A 96 -2.33 28.07 7.21
CA PHE A 96 -2.49 26.67 7.64
C PHE A 96 -3.93 26.16 7.56
N LEU A 97 -4.90 26.93 8.06
CA LEU A 97 -6.31 26.52 8.04
C LEU A 97 -6.87 26.42 6.62
N THR A 98 -6.54 27.38 5.75
CA THR A 98 -6.95 27.36 4.34
C THR A 98 -6.35 26.15 3.63
N ARG A 99 -5.04 25.93 3.79
CA ARG A 99 -4.34 24.78 3.23
C ARG A 99 -4.93 23.46 3.72
N PHE A 100 -5.18 23.35 5.02
CA PHE A 100 -5.79 22.18 5.63
C PHE A 100 -7.18 21.90 5.05
N MET A 101 -8.05 22.90 4.98
CA MET A 101 -9.41 22.74 4.45
C MET A 101 -9.42 22.40 2.95
N ASN A 102 -8.55 23.01 2.16
CA ASN A 102 -8.43 22.71 0.73
C ASN A 102 -7.88 21.29 0.52
N THR A 103 -6.80 20.94 1.24
CA THR A 103 -6.21 19.59 1.23
C THR A 103 -7.26 18.55 1.61
N TRP A 104 -8.03 18.80 2.64
CA TRP A 104 -9.13 17.97 3.10
C TRP A 104 -10.19 17.74 2.02
N ASN A 105 -10.64 18.80 1.35
CA ASN A 105 -11.61 18.69 0.27
C ASN A 105 -11.06 17.93 -0.94
N ASN A 106 -9.78 18.12 -1.28
CA ASN A 106 -9.14 17.40 -2.38
C ASN A 106 -8.97 15.90 -2.07
N PHE A 107 -8.59 15.54 -0.84
CA PHE A 107 -8.53 14.15 -0.40
C PHE A 107 -9.90 13.48 -0.43
N LYS A 108 -10.98 14.18 -0.04
CA LYS A 108 -12.35 13.66 -0.17
C LYS A 108 -12.70 13.32 -1.62
N LYS A 109 -12.44 14.25 -2.54
CA LYS A 109 -12.70 14.05 -3.97
C LYS A 109 -11.90 12.86 -4.51
N GLY A 110 -10.60 12.78 -4.20
CA GLY A 110 -9.73 11.68 -4.60
C GLY A 110 -10.22 10.33 -4.05
N SER A 111 -10.60 10.27 -2.76
CA SER A 111 -11.15 9.04 -2.17
C SER A 111 -12.46 8.62 -2.85
N ALA A 112 -13.37 9.56 -3.15
CA ALA A 112 -14.61 9.27 -3.86
C ALA A 112 -14.37 8.74 -5.29
N MET A 113 -13.34 9.24 -5.99
CA MET A 113 -12.94 8.71 -7.30
C MET A 113 -12.42 7.27 -7.19
N LEU A 114 -11.55 6.99 -6.21
CA LEU A 114 -11.04 5.64 -5.96
C LEU A 114 -12.16 4.66 -5.55
N GLN A 115 -13.09 5.09 -4.70
CA GLN A 115 -14.28 4.33 -4.32
C GLN A 115 -15.16 4.05 -5.55
N THR A 116 -15.32 5.03 -6.45
CA THR A 116 -16.07 4.86 -7.69
C THR A 116 -15.39 3.82 -8.59
N ALA A 117 -14.07 3.90 -8.78
CA ALA A 117 -13.32 2.88 -9.53
C ALA A 117 -13.54 1.47 -8.93
N CYS A 118 -13.49 1.38 -7.60
CA CYS A 118 -13.75 0.15 -6.86
C CYS A 118 -15.12 -0.43 -7.17
N ARG A 119 -16.16 0.41 -7.13
CA ARG A 119 -17.54 0.02 -7.41
C ARG A 119 -17.68 -0.51 -8.84
N PHE A 120 -17.07 0.16 -9.81
CA PHE A 120 -17.12 -0.29 -11.21
C PHE A 120 -16.43 -1.65 -11.41
N LEU A 121 -15.35 -1.93 -10.68
CA LEU A 121 -14.72 -3.25 -10.69
C LEU A 121 -15.63 -4.32 -10.04
N LEU A 122 -16.11 -4.06 -8.82
CA LEU A 122 -16.91 -5.02 -8.04
C LEU A 122 -18.23 -5.39 -8.71
N TYR A 123 -18.88 -4.45 -9.39
CA TYR A 123 -20.16 -4.70 -10.08
C TYR A 123 -19.99 -5.05 -11.56
N ASN A 124 -18.76 -5.24 -12.05
CA ASN A 124 -18.51 -5.76 -13.38
C ASN A 124 -18.72 -7.29 -13.39
N LYS A 125 -19.89 -7.72 -13.86
CA LYS A 125 -20.28 -9.14 -13.87
C LYS A 125 -19.31 -10.04 -14.65
N GLU A 126 -18.76 -9.54 -15.76
CA GLU A 126 -17.84 -10.30 -16.60
C GLU A 126 -16.52 -10.55 -15.87
N LEU A 127 -15.94 -9.51 -15.26
CA LEU A 127 -14.70 -9.64 -14.50
C LEU A 127 -14.89 -10.48 -13.23
N MET A 128 -15.99 -10.28 -12.50
CA MET A 128 -16.25 -11.09 -11.30
C MET A 128 -16.43 -12.57 -11.63
N LYS A 129 -17.11 -12.88 -12.73
CA LYS A 129 -17.20 -14.26 -13.24
C LYS A 129 -15.83 -14.80 -13.65
N TYR A 130 -15.03 -14.00 -14.36
CA TYR A 130 -13.66 -14.40 -14.72
C TYR A 130 -12.79 -14.69 -13.49
N ILE A 131 -12.88 -13.89 -12.43
CA ILE A 131 -12.13 -14.12 -11.18
C ILE A 131 -12.52 -15.46 -10.55
N GLU A 132 -13.82 -15.75 -10.49
CA GLU A 132 -14.36 -17.00 -9.94
C GLU A 132 -13.90 -18.24 -10.71
N GLU A 133 -13.92 -18.16 -12.05
CA GLU A 133 -13.56 -19.25 -12.96
C GLU A 133 -12.03 -19.46 -13.05
N SER A 134 -11.25 -18.38 -12.91
CA SER A 134 -9.80 -18.41 -13.05
C SER A 134 -9.05 -19.06 -11.89
N LYS A 135 -9.70 -19.27 -10.74
CA LYS A 135 -9.14 -19.92 -9.53
C LYS A 135 -7.76 -19.36 -9.15
N PHE A 136 -7.71 -18.05 -8.91
CA PHE A 136 -6.49 -17.40 -8.41
C PHE A 136 -6.06 -17.94 -7.05
N ASP A 137 -4.76 -18.17 -6.88
CA ASP A 137 -4.18 -18.66 -5.62
C ASP A 137 -4.04 -17.55 -4.58
N VAL A 138 -3.83 -16.31 -5.04
CA VAL A 138 -3.60 -15.16 -4.16
C VAL A 138 -4.00 -13.85 -4.85
N ILE A 139 -4.53 -12.92 -4.07
CA ILE A 139 -4.71 -11.52 -4.48
C ILE A 139 -3.56 -10.68 -3.93
N PHE A 140 -2.82 -10.02 -4.81
CA PHE A 140 -1.75 -9.11 -4.46
C PHE A 140 -2.20 -7.66 -4.70
N THR A 141 -2.45 -6.91 -3.63
CA THR A 141 -3.17 -5.63 -3.73
C THR A 141 -2.62 -4.56 -2.79
N ASP A 142 -2.86 -3.30 -3.12
CA ASP A 142 -2.59 -2.19 -2.23
C ASP A 142 -3.82 -1.89 -1.35
N PRO A 143 -3.71 -1.99 -0.01
CA PRO A 143 -4.85 -1.80 0.88
C PRO A 143 -5.35 -0.36 0.98
N LEU A 144 -4.66 0.63 0.37
CA LEU A 144 -5.19 1.99 0.26
C LEU A 144 -6.50 2.03 -0.55
N THR A 145 -6.64 1.13 -1.53
CA THR A 145 -7.89 0.83 -2.22
C THR A 145 -8.33 -0.60 -1.89
N PRO A 146 -9.19 -0.82 -0.90
CA PRO A 146 -9.49 -2.15 -0.37
C PRO A 146 -10.34 -3.03 -1.32
N CYS A 147 -10.48 -2.68 -2.60
CA CYS A 147 -11.23 -3.43 -3.62
C CYS A 147 -10.74 -4.86 -3.75
N GLY A 148 -9.42 -5.05 -3.79
CA GLY A 148 -8.84 -6.39 -3.84
C GLY A 148 -9.18 -7.21 -2.60
N GLN A 149 -9.25 -6.58 -1.43
CA GLN A 149 -9.65 -7.27 -0.20
C GLN A 149 -11.14 -7.64 -0.18
N ILE A 150 -12.01 -6.80 -0.74
CA ILE A 150 -13.44 -7.12 -0.87
C ILE A 150 -13.61 -8.36 -1.78
N ILE A 151 -12.93 -8.38 -2.92
CA ILE A 151 -12.93 -9.52 -3.87
C ILE A 151 -12.38 -10.77 -3.19
N ALA A 152 -11.28 -10.63 -2.45
CA ALA A 152 -10.66 -11.72 -1.72
C ALA A 152 -11.62 -12.39 -0.74
N LEU A 153 -12.35 -11.61 0.05
CA LEU A 153 -13.35 -12.15 0.97
C LEU A 153 -14.53 -12.81 0.24
N ASN A 154 -14.99 -12.20 -0.85
CA ASN A 154 -16.10 -12.76 -1.63
C ASN A 154 -15.78 -14.15 -2.20
N PHE A 155 -14.54 -14.34 -2.69
CA PHE A 155 -14.11 -15.60 -3.30
C PHE A 155 -13.27 -16.50 -2.38
N SER A 156 -13.07 -16.11 -1.13
CA SER A 156 -12.22 -16.81 -0.16
C SER A 156 -10.78 -17.04 -0.65
N ILE A 157 -10.20 -16.03 -1.31
CA ILE A 157 -8.81 -16.06 -1.80
C ILE A 157 -7.92 -15.34 -0.78
N PRO A 158 -6.75 -15.87 -0.40
CA PRO A 158 -5.84 -15.18 0.51
C PRO A 158 -5.28 -13.90 -0.12
N THR A 159 -5.02 -12.89 0.72
CA THR A 159 -4.53 -11.58 0.27
C THR A 159 -3.13 -11.29 0.80
N VAL A 160 -2.28 -10.80 -0.10
CA VAL A 160 -1.01 -10.17 0.24
C VAL A 160 -1.16 -8.67 0.00
N PHE A 161 -0.93 -7.88 1.05
CA PHE A 161 -0.94 -6.43 0.96
C PHE A 161 0.43 -5.88 0.59
N PHE A 162 0.46 -4.90 -0.31
CA PHE A 162 1.66 -4.16 -0.69
C PHE A 162 1.48 -2.69 -0.36
N LEU A 163 2.21 -2.17 0.63
CA LEU A 163 2.00 -0.81 1.13
C LEU A 163 3.27 -0.24 1.75
N ARG A 164 3.37 1.08 1.92
CA ARG A 164 4.33 1.67 2.88
C ARG A 164 3.71 1.73 4.28
N GLY A 165 2.50 2.26 4.36
CA GLY A 165 1.64 2.31 5.53
C GLY A 165 0.31 2.94 5.16
N LEU A 166 -0.68 2.87 6.07
CA LEU A 166 -1.95 3.56 5.91
C LEU A 166 -2.05 4.73 6.89
N PRO A 167 -2.80 5.80 6.55
CA PRO A 167 -3.15 6.84 7.51
C PRO A 167 -3.82 6.27 8.76
N CYS A 168 -3.68 6.97 9.89
CA CYS A 168 -4.34 6.65 11.16
C CYS A 168 -4.03 5.25 11.71
N ALA A 169 -2.86 4.71 11.34
CA ALA A 169 -2.40 3.38 11.76
C ALA A 169 -3.40 2.26 11.46
N VAL A 170 -4.22 2.41 10.41
CA VAL A 170 -5.24 1.42 10.02
C VAL A 170 -4.61 0.06 9.74
N ASP A 171 -3.44 0.03 9.07
CA ASP A 171 -2.70 -1.19 8.80
C ASP A 171 -2.14 -1.85 10.06
N ILE A 172 -1.71 -1.06 11.05
CA ILE A 172 -1.23 -1.55 12.35
C ILE A 172 -2.40 -2.18 13.12
N GLN A 173 -3.52 -1.46 13.22
CA GLN A 173 -4.71 -1.93 13.93
C GLN A 173 -5.35 -3.14 13.24
N ALA A 174 -5.41 -3.16 11.90
CA ALA A 174 -5.93 -4.28 11.12
C ALA A 174 -5.03 -5.52 11.24
N ALA A 175 -3.71 -5.35 11.31
CA ALA A 175 -2.79 -6.45 11.59
C ALA A 175 -2.84 -6.94 13.05
N HIS A 176 -3.67 -6.33 13.91
CA HIS A 176 -3.73 -6.58 15.36
C HIS A 176 -2.41 -6.29 16.10
N ALA A 177 -1.59 -5.40 15.54
CA ALA A 177 -0.36 -4.94 16.17
C ALA A 177 -0.66 -3.86 17.23
N PRO A 178 0.10 -3.80 18.34
CA PRO A 178 0.00 -2.69 19.28
C PRO A 178 0.41 -1.36 18.62
N ASP A 179 -0.33 -0.29 18.90
CA ASP A 179 -0.09 1.06 18.37
C ASP A 179 0.09 2.10 19.49
N PRO A 180 1.23 2.09 20.22
CA PRO A 180 1.41 2.90 21.42
C PRO A 180 1.88 4.33 21.08
N PRO A 181 1.04 5.37 21.27
CA PRO A 181 1.41 6.75 21.00
C PRO A 181 2.41 7.32 22.01
N SER A 182 2.78 6.56 23.03
CA SER A 182 3.77 7.00 24.02
C SER A 182 5.17 7.04 23.43
N TYR A 183 5.54 6.18 22.48
CA TYR A 183 6.88 6.14 21.88
C TYR A 183 6.87 6.02 20.34
N VAL A 184 5.73 5.67 19.73
CA VAL A 184 5.59 5.71 18.27
C VAL A 184 5.09 7.10 17.86
N PRO A 185 5.90 7.92 17.19
CA PRO A 185 5.48 9.27 16.78
C PRO A 185 4.42 9.20 15.68
N ARG A 186 3.35 10.00 15.82
CA ARG A 186 2.29 10.14 14.82
C ARG A 186 2.79 10.94 13.62
N LEU A 187 2.23 10.63 12.46
CA LEU A 187 2.55 11.35 11.23
C LEU A 187 2.22 12.84 11.42
N PHE A 188 3.07 13.73 10.90
CA PHE A 188 2.96 15.19 11.05
C PHE A 188 3.10 15.75 12.48
N SER A 189 3.35 14.93 13.50
CA SER A 189 3.61 15.41 14.86
C SER A 189 4.93 16.19 14.99
N GLN A 190 5.86 15.94 14.05
CA GLN A 190 7.28 16.36 14.10
C GLN A 190 8.04 15.81 15.32
N ASN A 191 7.49 14.81 15.99
CA ASN A 191 8.15 14.13 17.09
C ASN A 191 9.11 13.04 16.59
N THR A 192 10.08 12.70 17.43
CA THR A 192 10.93 11.50 17.29
C THR A 192 10.41 10.36 18.17
N ASP A 193 11.10 9.22 18.18
CA ASP A 193 10.89 8.14 19.16
C ASP A 193 11.30 8.54 20.60
N HIS A 194 12.17 9.53 20.73
CA HIS A 194 12.56 10.13 22.01
C HIS A 194 11.71 11.37 22.35
N MET A 195 10.52 11.13 22.91
CA MET A 195 9.58 12.20 23.32
C MET A 195 9.64 12.54 24.81
N THR A 196 9.59 13.84 25.14
CA THR A 196 9.27 14.36 26.48
C THR A 196 7.81 14.11 26.84
N PHE A 197 7.43 14.30 28.11
CA PHE A 197 6.04 14.13 28.55
C PHE A 197 5.04 14.97 27.72
N SER A 198 5.33 16.26 27.49
CA SER A 198 4.44 17.13 26.71
C SER A 198 4.34 16.71 25.24
N GLN A 199 5.44 16.24 24.64
CA GLN A 199 5.42 15.69 23.29
C GLN A 199 4.58 14.41 23.21
N ARG A 200 4.62 13.54 24.23
CA ARG A 200 3.78 12.33 24.32
C ARG A 200 2.30 12.70 24.46
N VAL A 201 1.96 13.69 25.27
CA VAL A 201 0.59 14.21 25.39
C VAL A 201 0.11 14.74 24.03
N LYS A 202 0.92 15.57 23.35
CA LYS A 202 0.63 16.04 21.98
C LYS A 202 0.42 14.87 21.02
N ASN A 203 1.29 13.87 21.06
CA ASN A 203 1.23 12.71 20.19
C ASN A 203 -0.03 11.86 20.41
N PHE A 204 -0.43 11.68 21.67
CA PHE A 204 -1.67 11.03 22.06
C PHE A 204 -2.90 11.81 21.58
N LEU A 205 -2.91 13.14 21.71
CA LEU A 205 -4.01 13.97 21.20
C LEU A 205 -4.14 13.88 19.66
N ILE A 206 -3.02 13.86 18.94
CA ILE A 206 -3.03 13.63 17.48
C ILE A 206 -3.63 12.25 17.18
N SER A 207 -3.18 11.20 17.86
CA SER A 207 -3.72 9.84 17.72
C SER A 207 -5.23 9.77 17.92
N LEU A 208 -5.78 10.53 18.87
CA LEU A 208 -7.21 10.55 19.13
C LEU A 208 -7.97 11.24 17.99
N SER A 209 -7.42 12.34 17.46
CA SER A 209 -8.01 13.08 16.34
C SER A 209 -7.98 12.30 15.01
N GLU A 210 -7.04 11.38 14.85
CA GLU A 210 -6.91 10.53 13.65
C GLU A 210 -8.16 9.67 13.41
N THR A 211 -8.79 9.15 14.47
CA THR A 211 -10.02 8.35 14.37
C THR A 211 -11.10 9.10 13.58
N PHE A 212 -11.38 10.35 13.95
CA PHE A 212 -12.37 11.19 13.25
C PHE A 212 -11.95 11.55 11.83
N THR A 213 -10.64 11.71 11.62
CA THR A 213 -10.07 12.17 10.34
C THR A 213 -10.15 11.06 9.28
N CYS A 214 -9.91 9.81 9.67
CA CYS A 214 -9.84 8.68 8.76
C CYS A 214 -11.18 7.98 8.46
N ASP A 215 -12.18 8.11 9.33
CA ASP A 215 -13.55 7.64 9.03
C ASP A 215 -14.04 8.23 7.69
N MET A 216 -13.66 9.46 7.37
CA MET A 216 -14.01 10.07 6.09
C MET A 216 -13.35 9.41 4.88
N VAL A 217 -12.08 9.02 5.00
CA VAL A 217 -11.32 8.43 3.88
C VAL A 217 -11.88 7.03 3.57
N PHE A 218 -12.25 6.28 4.61
CA PHE A 218 -12.60 4.88 4.47
C PHE A 218 -14.10 4.58 4.52
N SER A 219 -14.95 5.44 5.08
CA SER A 219 -16.41 5.20 5.20
C SER A 219 -17.08 4.87 3.87
N GLY A 220 -16.66 5.52 2.78
CA GLY A 220 -17.15 5.17 1.44
C GLY A 220 -16.82 3.71 1.06
N PHE A 221 -15.61 3.27 1.35
CA PHE A 221 -15.22 1.88 1.14
C PHE A 221 -15.89 0.91 2.12
N GLU A 222 -16.12 1.30 3.38
CA GLU A 222 -16.85 0.51 4.38
C GLU A 222 -18.30 0.27 3.94
N SER A 223 -18.99 1.31 3.49
CA SER A 223 -20.35 1.20 2.92
C SER A 223 -20.34 0.30 1.69
N LEU A 224 -19.41 0.51 0.76
CA LEU A 224 -19.31 -0.30 -0.45
C LEU A 224 -19.02 -1.78 -0.14
N ALA A 225 -18.10 -2.05 0.80
CA ALA A 225 -17.77 -3.41 1.23
C ALA A 225 -18.97 -4.06 1.93
N SER A 226 -19.67 -3.32 2.77
CA SER A 226 -20.82 -3.82 3.51
C SER A 226 -21.98 -4.18 2.58
N ASP A 227 -22.25 -3.33 1.60
CA ASP A 227 -23.25 -3.56 0.56
C ASP A 227 -22.86 -4.74 -0.33
N PHE A 228 -21.60 -4.84 -0.74
CA PHE A 228 -21.15 -5.89 -1.65
C PHE A 228 -21.14 -7.27 -0.96
N LEU A 229 -20.60 -7.35 0.25
CA LEU A 229 -20.48 -8.58 1.03
C LEU A 229 -21.77 -8.93 1.82
N GLN A 230 -22.79 -8.07 1.78
CA GLN A 230 -24.05 -8.22 2.50
C GLN A 230 -23.86 -8.41 4.01
N LYS A 231 -22.85 -7.73 4.58
CA LYS A 231 -22.46 -7.84 5.99
C LYS A 231 -21.83 -6.54 6.45
N PRO A 232 -22.20 -5.97 7.62
CA PRO A 232 -21.54 -4.78 8.15
C PRO A 232 -20.03 -5.02 8.32
N MET A 233 -19.21 -4.16 7.72
CA MET A 233 -17.75 -4.24 7.73
C MET A 233 -17.13 -2.86 7.93
N THR A 234 -16.29 -2.74 8.97
CA THR A 234 -15.37 -1.61 9.09
C THR A 234 -14.09 -1.87 8.28
N ILE A 235 -13.32 -0.84 7.96
CA ILE A 235 -12.08 -0.95 7.19
C ILE A 235 -11.06 -1.81 7.93
N LYS A 236 -11.01 -1.68 9.26
CA LYS A 236 -10.13 -2.46 10.12
C LYS A 236 -10.48 -3.94 10.08
N GLN A 237 -11.78 -4.27 10.17
CA GLN A 237 -12.26 -5.65 10.04
C GLN A 237 -12.04 -6.20 8.63
N LEU A 238 -12.26 -5.39 7.59
CA LEU A 238 -12.06 -5.81 6.21
C LEU A 238 -10.59 -6.20 5.97
N LEU A 239 -9.67 -5.34 6.38
CA LEU A 239 -8.23 -5.53 6.20
C LEU A 239 -7.62 -6.54 7.19
N SER A 240 -8.25 -6.81 8.34
CA SER A 240 -7.73 -7.80 9.29
C SER A 240 -7.71 -9.24 8.77
N HIS A 241 -8.41 -9.50 7.67
CA HIS A 241 -8.40 -10.80 7.00
C HIS A 241 -7.23 -10.96 6.00
N GLY A 242 -6.34 -9.97 5.89
CA GLY A 242 -5.14 -10.07 5.06
C GLY A 242 -4.13 -11.07 5.62
N SER A 243 -3.57 -11.90 4.75
CA SER A 243 -2.65 -12.97 5.17
C SER A 243 -1.23 -12.44 5.43
N VAL A 244 -0.71 -11.55 4.58
CA VAL A 244 0.66 -11.01 4.66
C VAL A 244 0.67 -9.53 4.34
N TRP A 245 1.47 -8.76 5.07
CA TRP A 245 1.69 -7.33 4.87
C TRP A 245 3.12 -7.09 4.38
N LEU A 246 3.30 -6.88 3.08
CA LEU A 246 4.58 -6.50 2.50
C LEU A 246 4.78 -4.98 2.60
N LYS A 247 5.58 -4.57 3.58
CA LYS A 247 5.83 -3.17 3.93
C LYS A 247 7.03 -2.65 3.12
N ARG A 248 6.79 -1.66 2.25
CA ARG A 248 7.80 -0.90 1.46
C ARG A 248 8.59 0.09 2.34
N ALA A 249 9.12 -0.43 3.43
CA ALA A 249 9.82 0.31 4.46
C ALA A 249 10.94 -0.58 5.02
N ASP A 250 11.91 0.02 5.69
CA ASP A 250 13.04 -0.69 6.29
C ASP A 250 13.21 -0.19 7.72
N PHE A 251 13.42 -1.11 8.66
CA PHE A 251 13.58 -0.79 10.07
C PHE A 251 14.77 0.12 10.35
N VAL A 252 15.74 0.23 9.43
CA VAL A 252 16.87 1.16 9.56
C VAL A 252 16.44 2.62 9.40
N PHE A 253 15.35 2.90 8.66
CA PHE A 253 14.91 4.26 8.34
C PHE A 253 13.62 4.70 9.04
N ASP A 254 12.97 3.79 9.78
CA ASP A 254 11.73 4.05 10.48
C ASP A 254 11.94 3.91 12.01
N TYR A 255 11.13 4.62 12.79
CA TYR A 255 11.20 4.54 14.24
C TYR A 255 10.80 3.16 14.78
N PRO A 256 11.35 2.72 15.92
CA PRO A 256 10.94 1.48 16.54
C PRO A 256 9.44 1.43 16.81
N MET A 257 8.76 0.42 16.27
CA MET A 257 7.34 0.18 16.48
C MET A 257 7.07 -1.32 16.62
N PRO A 258 5.97 -1.72 17.29
CA PRO A 258 5.55 -3.11 17.32
C PRO A 258 5.27 -3.66 15.91
N VAL A 259 5.64 -4.92 15.68
CA VAL A 259 5.45 -5.59 14.40
C VAL A 259 4.87 -6.99 14.63
N MET A 260 4.02 -7.43 13.71
CA MET A 260 3.43 -8.77 13.75
C MET A 260 4.18 -9.73 12.82
N PRO A 261 4.16 -11.05 13.08
CA PRO A 261 4.91 -12.03 12.27
C PRO A 261 4.53 -12.05 10.78
N ASN A 262 3.31 -11.64 10.44
CA ASN A 262 2.83 -11.53 9.06
C ASN A 262 3.19 -10.19 8.39
N MET A 263 3.92 -9.30 9.07
CA MET A 263 4.42 -8.04 8.52
C MET A 263 5.87 -8.20 8.08
N ILE A 264 6.10 -8.17 6.77
CA ILE A 264 7.41 -8.40 6.15
C ILE A 264 7.90 -7.09 5.54
N PHE A 265 9.03 -6.60 6.01
CA PHE A 265 9.66 -5.39 5.52
C PHE A 265 10.51 -5.70 4.28
N ILE A 266 10.15 -5.05 3.17
CA ILE A 266 10.77 -5.22 1.85
C ILE A 266 11.33 -3.87 1.36
N GLY A 267 12.01 -3.15 2.26
CA GLY A 267 12.79 -1.96 1.92
C GLY A 267 13.84 -2.25 0.84
N GLY A 268 14.28 -1.21 0.13
CA GLY A 268 15.36 -1.33 -0.86
C GLY A 268 15.00 -2.01 -2.20
N ILE A 269 13.78 -2.51 -2.39
CA ILE A 269 13.31 -3.17 -3.64
C ILE A 269 13.45 -2.30 -4.90
N ASN A 270 13.61 -0.99 -4.72
CA ASN A 270 13.74 -0.06 -5.84
C ASN A 270 15.17 0.06 -6.38
N LEU A 271 16.18 -0.48 -5.70
CA LEU A 271 17.58 -0.39 -6.10
C LEU A 271 17.90 -1.37 -7.24
N LYS A 272 18.51 -0.86 -8.33
CA LYS A 272 18.91 -1.69 -9.49
C LYS A 272 20.13 -2.57 -9.23
N ASN A 273 20.98 -2.19 -8.28
CA ASN A 273 22.19 -2.92 -7.92
C ASN A 273 22.14 -3.27 -6.43
N ARG A 274 22.39 -4.54 -6.09
CA ARG A 274 22.70 -4.96 -4.72
C ARG A 274 24.01 -4.29 -4.31
N PHE A 275 23.94 -3.12 -3.69
CA PHE A 275 25.10 -2.58 -2.97
C PHE A 275 25.36 -3.52 -1.80
N ALA A 276 26.45 -4.28 -1.88
CA ALA A 276 26.95 -5.01 -0.73
C ALA A 276 27.29 -3.97 0.35
N PHE A 277 26.53 -3.97 1.45
CA PHE A 277 26.71 -3.08 2.61
C PHE A 277 28.11 -3.17 3.23
N HIS A 278 28.95 -4.13 2.84
CA HIS A 278 30.34 -4.28 3.29
C HIS A 278 31.28 -3.13 2.92
N LYS A 279 30.88 -2.16 2.10
CA LYS A 279 31.73 -1.01 1.74
C LYS A 279 31.43 0.31 2.48
N LEU A 280 30.51 0.32 3.45
CA LEU A 280 30.22 1.52 4.27
C LEU A 280 31.04 1.60 5.56
N GLY A 281 31.97 0.67 5.79
CA GLY A 281 32.94 0.76 6.89
C GLY A 281 34.19 1.53 6.45
N THR A 282 34.15 2.86 6.53
CA THR A 282 35.27 3.81 6.73
C THR A 282 35.01 5.14 6.00
N SER A 283 34.10 5.98 6.51
CA SER A 283 34.19 7.45 6.40
C SER A 283 32.91 8.10 6.95
N CYS A 284 32.69 8.00 8.26
CA CYS A 284 31.82 8.93 8.98
C CYS A 284 32.66 9.63 10.06
N HIS A 285 33.58 10.48 9.61
CA HIS A 285 34.14 11.54 10.43
C HIS A 285 33.73 12.87 9.81
N GLN A 286 32.52 13.30 10.19
CA GLN A 286 32.06 14.66 10.48
C GLN A 286 30.55 14.75 10.22
N PRO A 287 29.77 15.34 11.14
CA PRO A 287 28.34 15.51 10.96
C PRO A 287 28.10 16.67 9.99
N PRO A 288 27.43 16.48 8.84
CA PRO A 288 26.95 17.61 8.08
C PRO A 288 25.73 18.17 8.82
N THR A 289 25.85 19.43 9.24
CA THR A 289 24.74 20.27 9.68
C THR A 289 23.77 20.47 8.51
N TRP A 290 22.88 19.52 8.31
CA TRP A 290 21.67 19.73 7.50
C TRP A 290 20.60 20.28 8.43
N PRO A 291 20.04 21.48 8.18
CA PRO A 291 18.91 21.96 8.95
C PRO A 291 17.76 20.97 8.77
N LEU A 292 17.20 20.56 9.91
CA LEU A 292 16.08 19.66 10.10
C LEU A 292 14.86 20.08 9.26
N LEU A 293 14.78 19.59 8.02
CA LEU A 293 13.58 19.54 7.19
C LEU A 293 13.02 18.11 7.17
N SER A 294 13.03 17.43 8.31
CA SER A 294 12.60 16.03 8.48
C SER A 294 11.07 15.84 8.47
N GLY A 295 10.29 16.90 8.31
CA GLY A 295 8.82 16.85 8.42
C GLY A 295 8.02 17.03 7.12
N GLN A 296 8.63 17.47 6.01
CA GLN A 296 7.89 17.89 4.81
C GLN A 296 8.28 17.16 3.50
N CYS A 297 9.40 16.43 3.47
CA CYS A 297 9.80 15.67 2.28
C CYS A 297 9.28 14.22 2.22
N PHE A 298 8.51 13.76 3.22
CA PHE A 298 8.13 12.33 3.31
C PHE A 298 6.89 11.93 2.50
N PHE A 299 6.22 12.88 1.84
CA PHE A 299 5.23 12.61 0.78
C PHE A 299 5.83 12.66 -0.64
N LEU A 300 7.12 12.98 -0.78
CA LEU A 300 7.70 13.55 -2.01
C LEU A 300 8.63 12.65 -2.83
N SER A 301 8.77 11.35 -2.55
CA SER A 301 9.80 10.59 -3.27
C SER A 301 9.43 10.16 -4.70
N VAL A 302 8.21 10.40 -5.22
CA VAL A 302 7.84 9.89 -6.57
C VAL A 302 6.86 10.75 -7.39
N LEU A 303 6.40 11.91 -6.91
CA LEU A 303 5.66 12.87 -7.77
C LEU A 303 6.60 13.72 -8.66
N SER A 304 7.93 13.60 -8.49
CA SER A 304 8.94 14.42 -9.20
C SER A 304 9.69 13.68 -10.34
N ILE A 305 9.15 12.59 -10.90
CA ILE A 305 9.80 11.87 -12.04
C ILE A 305 9.42 12.47 -13.42
N ARG A 306 8.69 13.60 -13.48
CA ARG A 306 8.52 14.39 -14.72
C ARG A 306 8.99 15.84 -14.51
N ALA A 307 10.29 16.01 -14.36
CA ALA A 307 11.00 17.25 -14.64
C ALA A 307 12.50 16.97 -14.81
N ALA A 308 12.84 16.16 -15.81
CA ALA A 308 14.16 16.08 -16.44
C ALA A 308 13.98 15.52 -17.86
#